data_AF-A0A497C7N3-F1
#
_entry.id   AF-A0A497C7N3-F1
#
_cell.length_a   1.000
_cell.length_b   1.000
_cell.length_c   1.000
_cell.angle_alpha   90.00
_cell.angle_beta   90.00
_cell.angle_gamma   90.00
#
_symmetry.space_group_name_H-M   'P 1'
#
loop_
_entity.id
_entity.type
_entity.pdbx_description
1 polymer ?
#
loop_
_entity_poly.entity_id
_entity_poly.type
_entity_poly.pdbx_seq_one_letter_code
_entity_poly.pdbx_strand_id
1 'polypeptide(L)'
;MPDFQLKEYQQSTLNVLSEYYRACLTYNEADTAFYALTKRTYNPAKELPGLPYVCLRLPTGAGKTFVACHAVNLTIREYLQTDQGLVLWLVPSNAIREQTIKALKDRAHPYRRALDQALGNVTVMDIREALYLPRPTLDTSTVIIVSTIQAFRVDDTEGRKVYETSGALMDHFSGYSNAVLEGLETINGSDIPKYSLANVLRLRRPIVIVDEAHNARTSLTFDVLARFNPACILELTATPDTDKNPSNVLYQVSAAELKAEDMIKLPILLQARENWRELLSDAIAKLNQLETQARAEETQTGEYIRPVMLLQAQPRCQTQETLTIDVVKDTLIQDFNIPEKQIARHGQGYKELDNTDILKPDSPSRFVLTVSPLKEG
;
A
#
# COMPACT_ATOMS: atom_id res chain seq x y z
N MET A 1 2.36 25.85 -8.70
CA MET A 1 2.64 24.51 -9.26
C MET A 1 1.36 24.03 -9.92
N PRO A 2 1.40 23.41 -11.10
CA PRO A 2 0.18 22.90 -11.74
C PRO A 2 -0.51 21.89 -10.81
N ASP A 3 -1.84 21.93 -10.77
CA ASP A 3 -2.63 20.97 -10.00
C ASP A 3 -2.45 19.57 -10.59
N PHE A 4 -2.09 18.62 -9.73
CA PHE A 4 -1.97 17.22 -10.13
C PHE A 4 -3.40 16.69 -10.36
N GLN A 5 -3.82 16.62 -11.62
CA GLN A 5 -5.17 16.20 -11.99
C GLN A 5 -5.25 14.67 -12.11
N LEU A 6 -6.43 14.14 -11.82
CA LEU A 6 -6.73 12.73 -12.04
C LEU A 6 -6.73 12.43 -13.55
N LYS A 7 -6.07 11.35 -13.92
CA LYS A 7 -6.14 10.77 -15.27
C LYS A 7 -7.49 10.11 -15.50
N GLU A 8 -7.89 9.91 -16.76
CA GLU A 8 -9.22 9.40 -17.09
C GLU A 8 -9.51 8.05 -16.42
N TYR A 9 -8.55 7.12 -16.41
CA TYR A 9 -8.73 5.82 -15.75
C TYR A 9 -8.83 5.94 -14.23
N GLN A 10 -8.14 6.92 -13.62
CA GLN A 10 -8.21 7.17 -12.18
C GLN A 10 -9.60 7.72 -11.82
N GLN A 11 -10.10 8.67 -12.61
CA GLN A 11 -11.44 9.20 -12.45
C GLN A 11 -12.50 8.12 -12.67
N SER A 12 -12.34 7.28 -13.69
CA SER A 12 -13.26 6.16 -13.99
C SER A 12 -13.29 5.14 -12.86
N THR A 13 -12.12 4.81 -12.29
CA THR A 13 -12.00 3.96 -11.11
C THR A 13 -12.81 4.52 -9.92
N LEU A 14 -12.68 5.83 -9.67
CA LEU A 14 -13.38 6.52 -8.59
C LEU A 14 -14.89 6.63 -8.84
N ASN A 15 -15.31 6.82 -10.09
CA ASN A 15 -16.73 6.85 -10.46
C ASN A 15 -17.41 5.51 -10.18
N VAL A 16 -16.77 4.38 -10.55
CA VAL A 16 -17.31 3.04 -10.27
C VAL A 16 -17.38 2.79 -8.76
N LEU A 17 -16.40 3.26 -7.98
CA LEU A 17 -16.45 3.19 -6.52
C LEU A 17 -17.64 3.98 -5.94
N SER A 18 -17.88 5.19 -6.45
CA SER A 18 -19.02 6.02 -6.08
C SER A 18 -20.36 5.34 -6.40
N GLU A 19 -20.50 4.76 -7.59
CA GLU A 19 -21.70 4.01 -7.96
C GLU A 19 -21.93 2.81 -7.04
N TYR A 20 -20.87 2.10 -6.67
CA TYR A 20 -20.94 1.00 -5.70
C TYR A 20 -21.42 1.46 -4.33
N TYR A 21 -20.90 2.57 -3.81
CA TYR A 21 -21.36 3.10 -2.53
C TYR A 21 -22.84 3.52 -2.55
N ARG A 22 -23.30 4.16 -3.64
CA ARG A 22 -24.73 4.48 -3.80
C ARG A 22 -25.59 3.23 -3.87
N ALA A 23 -25.12 2.18 -4.55
CA ALA A 23 -25.80 0.89 -4.59
C ALA A 23 -25.85 0.22 -3.20
N CYS A 24 -24.75 0.25 -2.43
CA CYS A 24 -24.73 -0.25 -1.05
C CYS A 24 -25.79 0.43 -0.18
N LEU A 25 -25.93 1.76 -0.28
CA LEU A 25 -26.96 2.50 0.46
C LEU A 25 -28.38 2.19 -0.03
N THR A 26 -28.55 1.95 -1.34
CA THR A 26 -29.86 1.65 -1.95
C THR A 26 -30.36 0.26 -1.57
N TYR A 27 -29.48 -0.75 -1.65
CA TYR A 27 -29.84 -2.14 -1.38
C TYR A 27 -29.69 -2.52 0.11
N ASN A 28 -28.94 -1.72 0.88
CA ASN A 28 -28.53 -2.03 2.25
C ASN A 28 -27.76 -3.38 2.37
N GLU A 29 -27.13 -3.81 1.28
CA GLU A 29 -26.39 -5.08 1.18
C GLU A 29 -25.22 -4.93 0.20
N ALA A 30 -24.00 -5.13 0.70
CA ALA A 30 -22.77 -5.02 -0.09
C ALA A 30 -22.73 -6.01 -1.27
N ASP A 31 -23.09 -7.27 -1.00
CA ASP A 31 -23.05 -8.37 -1.95
C ASP A 31 -23.99 -8.11 -3.14
N THR A 32 -25.21 -7.65 -2.84
CA THR A 32 -26.24 -7.29 -3.83
C THR A 32 -25.80 -6.08 -4.66
N ALA A 33 -25.24 -5.04 -4.03
CA ALA A 33 -24.66 -3.89 -4.72
C ALA A 33 -23.53 -4.31 -5.67
N PHE A 34 -22.61 -5.15 -5.20
CA PHE A 34 -21.48 -5.62 -6.01
C PHE A 34 -21.97 -6.42 -7.21
N TYR A 35 -22.91 -7.35 -7.01
CA TYR A 35 -23.49 -8.12 -8.11
C TYR A 35 -24.24 -7.23 -9.10
N ALA A 36 -25.00 -6.24 -8.63
CA ALA A 36 -25.77 -5.34 -9.48
C ALA A 36 -24.88 -4.61 -10.50
N LEU A 37 -23.72 -4.13 -10.05
CA LEU A 37 -22.73 -3.40 -10.86
C LEU A 37 -21.86 -4.31 -11.72
N THR A 38 -21.36 -5.41 -11.16
CA THR A 38 -20.29 -6.19 -11.80
C THR A 38 -20.78 -7.46 -12.50
N LYS A 39 -22.01 -7.90 -12.20
CA LYS A 39 -22.56 -9.22 -12.56
C LYS A 39 -21.68 -10.40 -12.14
N ARG A 40 -20.79 -10.20 -11.16
CA ARG A 40 -19.89 -11.21 -10.61
C ARG A 40 -20.30 -11.55 -9.18
N THR A 41 -20.02 -12.78 -8.78
CA THR A 41 -20.27 -13.25 -7.41
C THR A 41 -19.38 -12.48 -6.43
N TYR A 42 -19.99 -11.97 -5.36
CA TYR A 42 -19.26 -11.41 -4.24
C TYR A 42 -18.70 -12.54 -3.36
N ASN A 43 -17.45 -12.40 -2.94
CA ASN A 43 -16.76 -13.33 -2.06
C ASN A 43 -16.74 -12.72 -0.64
N PRO A 44 -17.68 -13.08 0.24
CA PRO A 44 -17.72 -12.53 1.58
C PRO A 44 -16.53 -13.03 2.41
N ALA A 45 -15.90 -12.12 3.15
CA ALA A 45 -14.94 -12.51 4.19
C ALA A 45 -15.74 -13.02 5.40
N LYS A 46 -15.49 -14.27 5.80
CA LYS A 46 -16.26 -14.96 6.85
C LYS A 46 -16.30 -14.19 8.16
N GLU A 47 -15.20 -13.54 8.51
CA GLU A 47 -15.01 -12.77 9.74
C GLU A 47 -15.68 -11.38 9.67
N LEU A 48 -16.10 -10.94 8.48
CA LEU A 48 -16.62 -9.60 8.19
C LEU A 48 -17.93 -9.67 7.37
N PRO A 49 -18.98 -10.31 7.90
CA PRO A 49 -20.23 -10.53 7.15
C PRO A 49 -20.93 -9.21 6.81
N GLY A 50 -21.40 -9.08 5.57
CA GLY A 50 -22.19 -7.93 5.08
C GLY A 50 -21.41 -6.61 4.93
N LEU A 51 -20.11 -6.61 5.25
CA LEU A 51 -19.26 -5.43 5.11
C LEU A 51 -18.94 -5.17 3.63
N PRO A 52 -19.01 -3.91 3.15
CA PRO A 52 -18.42 -3.55 1.86
C PRO A 52 -16.91 -3.74 1.88
N TYR A 53 -16.46 -4.78 1.19
CA TYR A 53 -15.06 -5.17 1.05
C TYR A 53 -14.77 -5.39 -0.42
N VAL A 54 -14.21 -4.37 -1.06
CA VAL A 54 -13.96 -4.34 -2.51
C VAL A 54 -12.53 -3.97 -2.86
N CYS A 55 -12.11 -4.36 -4.07
CA CYS A 55 -10.77 -4.15 -4.59
C CYS A 55 -10.80 -3.31 -5.88
N LEU A 56 -9.94 -2.31 -5.95
CA LEU A 56 -9.61 -1.57 -7.17
C LEU A 56 -8.30 -2.10 -7.72
N ARG A 57 -8.36 -2.77 -8.87
CA ARG A 57 -7.17 -3.33 -9.51
C ARG A 57 -6.50 -2.27 -10.38
N LEU A 58 -5.40 -1.72 -9.87
CA LEU A 58 -4.59 -0.71 -10.53
C LEU A 58 -3.16 -1.24 -10.69
N PRO A 59 -2.60 -1.28 -11.91
CA PRO A 59 -1.21 -1.72 -12.11
C PRO A 59 -0.18 -0.86 -11.38
N THR A 60 1.01 -1.40 -11.17
CA THR A 60 2.20 -0.66 -10.70
C THR A 60 2.42 0.60 -11.53
N GLY A 61 2.70 1.71 -10.86
CA GLY A 61 2.86 3.02 -11.50
C GLY A 61 1.56 3.75 -11.83
N ALA A 62 0.38 3.11 -11.73
CA ALA A 62 -0.90 3.77 -12.06
C ALA A 62 -1.37 4.82 -11.02
N GLY A 63 -0.57 5.09 -9.98
CA GLY A 63 -0.89 6.09 -8.95
C GLY A 63 -1.90 5.58 -7.91
N LYS A 64 -1.75 4.33 -7.43
CA LYS A 64 -2.66 3.71 -6.45
C LYS A 64 -2.86 4.56 -5.20
N THR A 65 -1.78 5.01 -4.57
CA THR A 65 -1.82 5.85 -3.37
C THR A 65 -2.53 7.19 -3.63
N PHE A 66 -2.40 7.76 -4.82
CA PHE A 66 -3.14 8.98 -5.20
C PHE A 66 -4.64 8.71 -5.35
N VAL A 67 -5.02 7.63 -6.04
CA VAL A 67 -6.42 7.17 -6.13
C VAL A 67 -7.00 6.90 -4.74
N ALA A 68 -6.25 6.26 -3.85
CA ALA A 68 -6.66 6.01 -2.48
C ALA A 68 -6.93 7.30 -1.69
N CYS A 69 -6.12 8.35 -1.88
CA CYS A 69 -6.38 9.66 -1.25
C CYS A 69 -7.74 10.24 -1.66
N HIS A 70 -8.08 10.18 -2.95
CA HIS A 70 -9.39 10.61 -3.43
C HIS A 70 -10.53 9.68 -2.97
N ALA A 71 -10.26 8.38 -2.90
CA ALA A 71 -11.22 7.39 -2.45
C ALA A 71 -11.63 7.61 -0.98
N VAL A 72 -10.71 8.02 -0.09
CA VAL A 72 -11.03 8.37 1.31
C VAL A 72 -12.21 9.35 1.36
N ASN A 73 -12.14 10.43 0.58
CA ASN A 73 -13.20 11.42 0.57
C ASN A 73 -14.53 10.86 0.05
N LEU A 74 -14.50 10.11 -1.05
CA LEU A 74 -15.70 9.46 -1.60
C LEU A 74 -16.34 8.54 -0.56
N THR A 75 -15.54 7.74 0.15
CA THR A 75 -16.03 6.86 1.19
C THR A 75 -16.67 7.65 2.34
N ILE A 76 -16.03 8.71 2.83
CA ILE A 76 -16.57 9.52 3.93
C ILE A 76 -17.88 10.20 3.52
N ARG A 77 -17.90 10.86 2.36
CA ARG A 77 -19.02 11.71 1.94
C ARG A 77 -20.16 10.95 1.30
N GLU A 78 -19.88 9.98 0.43
CA GLU A 78 -20.92 9.28 -0.32
C GLU A 78 -21.39 8.00 0.37
N TYR A 79 -20.51 7.29 1.09
CA TYR A 79 -20.89 6.04 1.76
C TYR A 79 -21.23 6.25 3.24
N LEU A 80 -20.32 6.80 4.03
CA LEU A 80 -20.58 7.03 5.46
C LEU A 80 -21.55 8.18 5.71
N GLN A 81 -21.64 9.12 4.75
CA GLN A 81 -22.46 10.33 4.83
C GLN A 81 -22.13 11.16 6.08
N THR A 82 -20.85 11.25 6.42
CA THR A 82 -20.35 12.03 7.56
C THR A 82 -19.42 13.16 7.12
N ASP A 83 -19.14 14.10 8.04
CA ASP A 83 -18.20 15.19 7.78
C ASP A 83 -16.73 14.80 7.89
N GLN A 84 -16.46 13.79 8.71
CA GLN A 84 -15.12 13.31 9.03
C GLN A 84 -15.17 11.82 9.30
N GLY A 85 -14.00 11.18 9.18
CA GLY A 85 -13.84 9.76 9.43
C GLY A 85 -12.49 9.42 10.06
N LEU A 86 -12.41 8.20 10.56
CA LEU A 86 -11.16 7.58 10.94
C LEU A 86 -10.74 6.62 9.83
N VAL A 87 -9.55 6.83 9.28
CA VAL A 87 -8.96 5.97 8.23
C VAL A 87 -7.79 5.21 8.83
N LEU A 88 -7.83 3.88 8.73
CA LEU A 88 -6.68 3.03 8.97
C LEU A 88 -6.08 2.63 7.62
N TRP A 89 -4.95 3.25 7.28
CA TRP A 89 -4.24 3.03 6.02
C TRP A 89 -3.12 1.99 6.22
N LEU A 90 -3.36 0.78 5.73
CA LEU A 90 -2.45 -0.34 5.83
C LEU A 90 -1.56 -0.42 4.59
N VAL A 91 -0.25 -0.45 4.81
CA VAL A 91 0.78 -0.59 3.77
C VAL A 91 1.63 -1.85 4.03
N PRO A 92 2.31 -2.41 3.01
CA PRO A 92 2.90 -3.75 3.13
C PRO A 92 4.29 -3.75 3.80
N SER A 93 4.90 -2.60 4.05
CA SER A 93 6.23 -2.50 4.67
C SER A 93 6.42 -1.20 5.48
N ASN A 94 7.38 -1.21 6.41
CA ASN A 94 7.73 -0.01 7.18
C ASN A 94 8.36 1.10 6.32
N ALA A 95 9.07 0.76 5.24
CA ALA A 95 9.62 1.74 4.32
C ALA A 95 8.51 2.53 3.62
N ILE A 96 7.52 1.82 3.06
CA ILE A 96 6.33 2.43 2.43
C ILE A 96 5.55 3.24 3.46
N ARG A 97 5.45 2.75 4.71
CA ARG A 97 4.80 3.47 5.80
C ARG A 97 5.44 4.83 6.02
N GLU A 98 6.76 4.89 6.16
CA GLU A 98 7.49 6.13 6.39
C GLU A 98 7.36 7.11 5.22
N GLN A 99 7.48 6.63 3.98
CA GLN A 99 7.31 7.44 2.78
C GLN A 99 5.88 7.97 2.64
N THR A 100 4.88 7.12 2.88
CA THR A 100 3.46 7.49 2.83
C THR A 100 3.14 8.54 3.90
N ILE A 101 3.60 8.37 5.13
CA ILE A 101 3.43 9.37 6.20
C ILE A 101 4.08 10.68 5.81
N LYS A 102 5.32 10.65 5.31
CA LYS A 102 6.04 11.85 4.89
C LYS A 102 5.26 12.61 3.80
N ALA A 103 4.77 11.89 2.79
CA ALA A 103 3.99 12.44 1.70
C ALA A 103 2.63 13.00 2.17
N LEU A 104 1.95 12.33 3.11
CA LEU A 104 0.66 12.76 3.64
C LEU A 104 0.78 13.90 4.67
N LYS A 105 1.92 14.05 5.36
CA LYS A 105 2.18 15.16 6.28
C LYS A 105 2.59 16.44 5.54
N ASP A 106 3.19 16.33 4.36
CA ASP A 106 3.57 17.48 3.54
C ASP A 106 2.37 18.10 2.82
N ARG A 107 1.96 19.31 3.23
CA ARG A 107 0.82 20.05 2.64
C ARG A 107 1.01 20.45 1.18
N ALA A 108 2.24 20.50 0.67
CA ALA A 108 2.51 20.78 -0.73
C ALA A 108 2.39 19.51 -1.60
N HIS A 109 2.46 18.32 -0.99
CA HIS A 109 2.46 17.06 -1.72
C HIS A 109 1.08 16.78 -2.35
N PRO A 110 1.02 16.26 -3.60
CA PRO A 110 -0.25 15.96 -4.28
C PRO A 110 -1.22 15.11 -3.46
N TYR A 111 -0.73 14.10 -2.75
CA TYR A 111 -1.54 13.23 -1.90
C TYR A 111 -2.27 13.99 -0.80
N ARG A 112 -1.55 14.88 -0.12
CA ARG A 112 -2.11 15.71 0.94
C ARG A 112 -3.07 16.76 0.38
N ARG A 113 -2.74 17.38 -0.76
CA ARG A 113 -3.63 18.33 -1.43
C ARG A 113 -4.96 17.68 -1.82
N ALA A 114 -4.94 16.45 -2.34
CA ALA A 114 -6.15 15.69 -2.67
C ALA A 114 -7.08 15.49 -1.46
N LEU A 115 -6.49 15.22 -0.28
CA LEU A 115 -7.25 15.06 0.96
C LEU A 115 -7.76 16.40 1.50
N ASP A 116 -6.90 17.42 1.59
CA ASP A 116 -7.25 18.74 2.15
C ASP A 116 -8.34 19.44 1.30
N GLN A 117 -8.26 19.34 -0.03
CA GLN A 117 -9.26 19.94 -0.94
C GLN A 117 -10.67 19.40 -0.71
N ALA A 118 -10.79 18.15 -0.28
CA ALA A 118 -12.08 17.46 -0.21
C ALA A 118 -12.63 17.35 1.22
N LEU A 119 -11.75 17.25 2.22
CA LEU A 119 -12.11 16.99 3.62
C LEU A 119 -11.87 18.19 4.55
N GLY A 120 -11.11 19.19 4.12
CA GLY A 120 -10.72 20.32 4.95
C GLY A 120 -9.64 19.95 5.97
N ASN A 121 -10.05 19.61 7.20
CA ASN A 121 -9.09 19.31 8.27
C ASN A 121 -8.69 17.83 8.26
N VAL A 122 -7.40 17.58 7.96
CA VAL A 122 -6.82 16.24 7.92
C VAL A 122 -5.65 16.14 8.90
N THR A 123 -5.72 15.16 9.81
CA THR A 123 -4.63 14.82 10.74
C THR A 123 -4.03 13.48 10.34
N VAL A 124 -2.74 13.46 10.07
CA VAL A 124 -2.01 12.24 9.67
C VAL A 124 -1.08 11.82 10.78
N MET A 125 -1.12 10.55 11.17
CA MET A 125 -0.30 10.01 12.24
C MET A 125 0.17 8.59 11.96
N ASP A 126 1.29 8.21 12.58
CA ASP A 126 1.69 6.81 12.68
C ASP A 126 0.99 6.11 13.86
N ILE A 127 1.26 4.81 14.01
CA ILE A 127 0.66 4.01 15.10
C ILE A 127 1.11 4.48 16.49
N ARG A 128 2.33 5.01 16.64
CA ARG A 128 2.89 5.45 17.93
C ARG A 128 2.26 6.75 18.39
N GLU A 129 2.08 7.68 17.47
CA GLU A 129 1.33 8.93 17.66
C GLU A 129 -0.14 8.60 18.01
N ALA A 130 -0.74 7.61 17.36
CA ALA A 130 -2.12 7.20 17.60
C ALA A 130 -2.39 6.62 19.00
N LEU A 131 -1.36 6.08 19.69
CA LEU A 131 -1.50 5.60 21.08
C LEU A 131 -1.87 6.72 22.07
N TYR A 132 -1.69 7.98 21.67
CA TYR A 132 -1.99 9.18 22.45
C TYR A 132 -3.03 10.08 21.77
N LEU A 133 -3.79 9.53 20.81
CA LEU A 133 -4.79 10.27 20.04
C LEU A 133 -5.86 10.87 20.96
N PRO A 134 -6.01 12.21 21.03
CA PRO A 134 -7.10 12.82 21.80
C PRO A 134 -8.45 12.63 21.11
N ARG A 135 -9.52 12.48 21.90
CA ARG A 135 -10.91 12.44 21.40
C ARG A 135 -11.30 13.66 20.57
N PRO A 136 -11.02 14.92 20.98
CA PRO A 136 -11.38 16.10 20.20
C PRO A 136 -10.81 16.11 18.78
N THR A 137 -9.66 15.48 18.55
CA THR A 137 -9.07 15.36 17.22
C THR A 137 -9.95 14.53 16.30
N LEU A 138 -10.46 13.38 16.76
CA LEU A 138 -11.41 12.55 15.98
C LEU A 138 -12.75 13.24 15.75
N ASP A 139 -13.13 14.15 16.64
CA ASP A 139 -14.40 14.87 16.59
C ASP A 139 -14.32 16.17 15.76
N THR A 140 -13.13 16.58 15.30
CA THR A 140 -12.94 17.85 14.55
C THR A 140 -12.08 17.74 13.29
N SER A 141 -11.47 16.58 13.02
CA SER A 141 -10.74 16.32 11.79
C SER A 141 -10.93 14.89 11.29
N THR A 142 -10.68 14.71 9.99
CA THR A 142 -10.47 13.37 9.43
C THR A 142 -9.08 12.90 9.83
N VAL A 143 -9.02 11.78 10.54
CA VAL A 143 -7.76 11.21 11.05
C VAL A 143 -7.34 10.05 10.18
N ILE A 144 -6.10 10.08 9.69
CA ILE A 144 -5.50 9.00 8.91
C ILE A 144 -4.34 8.42 9.71
N ILE A 145 -4.49 7.16 10.12
CA ILE A 145 -3.45 6.38 10.79
C ILE A 145 -2.78 5.49 9.75
N VAL A 146 -1.51 5.73 9.44
CA VAL A 146 -0.75 4.91 8.50
C VAL A 146 0.04 3.86 9.28
N SER A 147 -0.15 2.58 8.96
CA SER A 147 0.47 1.47 9.67
C SER A 147 0.70 0.27 8.76
N THR A 148 1.42 -0.73 9.27
CA THR A 148 1.49 -2.06 8.64
C THR A 148 0.52 -3.00 9.35
N ILE A 149 0.05 -4.05 8.68
CA ILE A 149 -0.81 -5.06 9.33
C ILE A 149 -0.09 -5.78 10.48
N GLN A 150 1.24 -5.89 10.40
CA GLN A 150 2.08 -6.54 11.40
C GLN A 150 2.01 -5.83 12.75
N ALA A 151 1.91 -4.49 12.75
CA ALA A 151 1.78 -3.68 13.96
C ALA A 151 0.48 -3.92 14.76
N PHE A 152 -0.40 -4.80 14.28
CA PHE A 152 -1.61 -5.22 14.97
C PHE A 152 -1.61 -6.71 15.36
N ARG A 153 -0.53 -7.44 15.08
CA ARG A 153 -0.37 -8.83 15.51
C ARG A 153 0.20 -8.85 16.93
N VAL A 154 -0.41 -9.65 17.81
CA VAL A 154 -0.07 -9.70 19.26
C VAL A 154 1.37 -10.18 19.52
N ASP A 155 1.94 -10.92 18.57
CA ASP A 155 3.33 -11.41 18.64
C ASP A 155 4.36 -10.28 18.45
N ASP A 156 3.95 -9.13 17.93
CA ASP A 156 4.82 -7.96 17.76
C ASP A 156 4.76 -7.02 18.98
N THR A 157 5.90 -6.42 19.31
CA THR A 157 6.05 -5.48 20.43
C THR A 157 5.23 -4.20 20.26
N GLU A 158 5.13 -3.65 19.04
CA GLU A 158 4.20 -2.54 18.75
C GLU A 158 2.74 -3.01 18.80
N GLY A 159 2.48 -4.22 18.30
CA GLY A 159 1.19 -4.88 18.39
C GLY A 159 0.63 -4.93 19.80
N ARG A 160 1.44 -5.33 20.79
CA ARG A 160 1.02 -5.38 22.20
C ARG A 160 0.51 -4.03 22.70
N LYS A 161 1.19 -2.94 22.37
CA LYS A 161 0.82 -1.59 22.82
C LYS A 161 -0.53 -1.12 22.29
N VAL A 162 -0.91 -1.53 21.07
CA VAL A 162 -2.22 -1.18 20.49
C VAL A 162 -3.38 -1.77 21.31
N TYR A 163 -3.14 -2.91 21.96
CA TYR A 163 -4.11 -3.57 22.83
C TYR A 163 -3.96 -3.18 24.30
N GLU A 164 -2.86 -2.56 24.73
CA GLU A 164 -2.66 -2.15 26.12
C GLU A 164 -3.61 -1.01 26.54
N THR A 165 -3.97 -0.97 27.82
CA THR A 165 -4.80 0.12 28.35
C THR A 165 -3.94 1.37 28.54
N SER A 166 -4.44 2.53 28.12
CA SER A 166 -3.75 3.82 28.20
C SER A 166 -4.72 4.88 28.71
N GLY A 167 -4.29 5.61 29.76
CA GLY A 167 -5.07 6.74 30.28
C GLY A 167 -5.28 7.86 29.26
N ALA A 168 -4.39 7.98 28.27
CA ALA A 168 -4.53 8.97 27.19
C ALA A 168 -5.76 8.71 26.30
N LEU A 169 -6.26 7.47 26.26
CA LEU A 169 -7.40 7.08 25.43
C LEU A 169 -8.71 6.99 26.22
N MET A 170 -8.69 7.21 27.53
CA MET A 170 -9.84 7.03 28.42
C MET A 170 -11.05 7.87 27.98
N ASP A 171 -10.82 9.10 27.52
CA ASP A 171 -11.91 10.02 27.15
C ASP A 171 -12.70 9.56 25.93
N HIS A 172 -12.15 8.67 25.09
CA HIS A 172 -12.90 8.10 23.94
C HIS A 172 -14.07 7.22 24.37
N PHE A 173 -14.11 6.75 25.62
CA PHE A 173 -15.13 5.83 26.11
C PHE A 173 -16.18 6.52 26.98
N SER A 174 -16.06 7.84 27.20
CA SER A 174 -16.99 8.62 28.01
C SER A 174 -18.26 8.97 27.23
N GLY A 175 -19.43 8.89 27.89
CA GLY A 175 -20.72 9.31 27.33
C GLY A 175 -21.38 8.32 26.35
N TYR A 176 -20.86 7.10 26.21
CA TYR A 176 -21.51 6.02 25.46
C TYR A 176 -22.46 5.21 26.35
N SER A 177 -23.52 4.65 25.75
CA SER A 177 -24.41 3.70 26.43
C SER A 177 -23.73 2.33 26.55
N ASN A 178 -24.15 1.53 27.54
CA ASN A 178 -23.61 0.18 27.75
C ASN A 178 -23.73 -0.71 26.50
N ALA A 179 -24.82 -0.57 25.73
CA ALA A 179 -25.02 -1.33 24.50
C ALA A 179 -23.94 -1.08 23.42
N VAL A 180 -23.36 0.12 23.38
CA VAL A 180 -22.26 0.43 22.46
C VAL A 180 -20.93 -0.15 22.97
N LEU A 181 -20.78 -0.27 24.28
CA LEU A 181 -19.56 -0.75 24.93
C LEU A 181 -19.47 -2.28 25.03
N GLU A 182 -20.61 -2.99 25.00
CA GLU A 182 -20.72 -4.45 25.18
C GLU A 182 -19.89 -5.28 24.18
N GLY A 183 -19.56 -4.70 23.01
CA GLY A 183 -18.73 -5.34 21.99
C GLY A 183 -17.22 -5.10 22.13
N LEU A 184 -16.75 -4.32 23.11
CA LEU A 184 -15.34 -3.95 23.28
C LEU A 184 -14.56 -4.95 24.13
N GLU A 185 -13.25 -5.04 23.94
CA GLU A 185 -12.39 -5.83 24.84
C GLU A 185 -12.41 -5.20 26.24
N THR A 186 -12.62 -6.00 27.29
CA THR A 186 -12.72 -5.50 28.66
C THR A 186 -11.48 -5.80 29.48
N ILE A 187 -11.29 -5.03 30.57
CA ILE A 187 -10.17 -5.24 31.48
C ILE A 187 -10.44 -6.48 32.32
N ASN A 188 -9.63 -7.54 32.16
CA ASN A 188 -9.67 -8.77 32.96
C ASN A 188 -11.08 -9.43 33.04
N GLY A 189 -11.89 -9.30 32.00
CA GLY A 189 -13.25 -9.87 31.99
C GLY A 189 -14.27 -9.13 32.87
N SER A 190 -13.96 -7.90 33.30
CA SER A 190 -14.93 -6.99 33.92
C SER A 190 -15.88 -6.36 32.90
N ASP A 191 -16.83 -5.53 33.35
CA ASP A 191 -17.71 -4.72 32.48
C ASP A 191 -17.04 -3.40 32.01
N ILE A 192 -15.77 -3.17 32.37
CA ILE A 192 -15.06 -1.94 32.03
C ILE A 192 -14.29 -2.15 30.72
N PRO A 193 -14.55 -1.33 29.68
CA PRO A 193 -13.81 -1.43 28.43
C PRO A 193 -12.35 -1.08 28.66
N LYS A 194 -11.47 -1.79 27.96
CA LYS A 194 -10.04 -1.51 27.92
C LYS A 194 -9.80 -0.22 27.14
N TYR A 195 -9.06 0.74 27.70
CA TYR A 195 -8.78 2.02 27.05
C TYR A 195 -7.63 1.88 26.05
N SER A 196 -7.83 1.05 25.02
CA SER A 196 -6.81 0.68 24.04
C SER A 196 -7.12 1.30 22.67
N LEU A 197 -6.09 1.46 21.84
CA LEU A 197 -6.27 1.96 20.48
C LEU A 197 -7.12 1.00 19.64
N ALA A 198 -7.00 -0.32 19.87
CA ALA A 198 -7.86 -1.32 19.23
C ALA A 198 -9.36 -1.07 19.52
N ASN A 199 -9.70 -0.75 20.77
CA ASN A 199 -11.08 -0.43 21.14
C ASN A 199 -11.52 0.94 20.62
N VAL A 200 -10.63 1.93 20.53
CA VAL A 200 -10.93 3.22 19.87
C VAL A 200 -11.26 3.00 18.40
N LEU A 201 -10.46 2.22 17.68
CA LEU A 201 -10.74 1.83 16.29
C LEU A 201 -12.10 1.12 16.21
N ARG A 202 -12.33 0.10 17.04
CA ARG A 202 -13.59 -0.66 17.05
C ARG A 202 -14.83 0.21 17.28
N LEU A 203 -14.73 1.17 18.19
CA LEU A 203 -15.80 2.11 18.52
C LEU A 203 -16.09 3.08 17.37
N ARG A 204 -15.04 3.54 16.70
CA ARG A 204 -15.12 4.55 15.63
C ARG A 204 -15.33 3.97 14.24
N ARG A 205 -15.29 2.64 14.10
CA ARG A 205 -15.55 1.89 12.86
C ARG A 205 -14.80 2.45 11.65
N PRO A 206 -13.46 2.33 11.60
CA PRO A 206 -12.65 3.00 10.60
C PRO A 206 -12.99 2.57 9.17
N ILE A 207 -12.68 3.45 8.22
CA ILE A 207 -12.43 3.08 6.84
C ILE A 207 -11.06 2.41 6.82
N VAL A 208 -10.96 1.19 6.28
CA VAL A 208 -9.66 0.53 6.14
C VAL A 208 -9.24 0.57 4.68
N ILE A 209 -8.10 1.18 4.41
CA ILE A 209 -7.44 1.13 3.11
C ILE A 209 -6.32 0.09 3.20
N VAL A 210 -6.29 -0.85 2.26
CA VAL A 210 -5.20 -1.83 2.15
C VAL A 210 -4.47 -1.57 0.84
N ASP A 211 -3.36 -0.86 0.92
CA ASP A 211 -2.46 -0.63 -0.21
C ASP A 211 -1.57 -1.85 -0.39
N GLU A 212 -1.46 -2.35 -1.62
CA GLU A 212 -0.79 -3.61 -1.98
C GLU A 212 -1.34 -4.85 -1.26
N ALA A 213 -2.66 -5.02 -1.34
CA ALA A 213 -3.41 -6.04 -0.62
C ALA A 213 -3.00 -7.50 -0.89
N HIS A 214 -2.24 -7.80 -1.94
CA HIS A 214 -1.78 -9.15 -2.27
C HIS A 214 -0.95 -9.82 -1.15
N ASN A 215 -0.34 -9.02 -0.26
CA ASN A 215 0.39 -9.52 0.90
C ASN A 215 -0.47 -9.67 2.17
N ALA A 216 -1.75 -9.31 2.12
CA ALA A 216 -2.61 -9.09 3.29
C ALA A 216 -3.88 -9.96 3.32
N ARG A 217 -3.98 -11.04 2.53
CA ARG A 217 -5.20 -11.88 2.45
C ARG A 217 -5.04 -13.27 3.08
N THR A 218 -4.52 -13.31 4.31
CA THR A 218 -4.47 -14.54 5.13
C THR A 218 -5.59 -14.55 6.17
N SER A 219 -5.95 -15.73 6.69
CA SER A 219 -6.94 -15.86 7.78
C SER A 219 -6.61 -14.95 8.97
N LEU A 220 -5.35 -14.93 9.40
CA LEU A 220 -4.87 -14.04 10.46
C LEU A 220 -5.09 -12.56 10.14
N THR A 221 -4.98 -12.15 8.87
CA THR A 221 -5.27 -10.76 8.52
C THR A 221 -6.75 -10.46 8.60
N PHE A 222 -7.64 -11.36 8.15
CA PHE A 222 -9.08 -11.16 8.30
C PHE A 222 -9.50 -11.09 9.78
N ASP A 223 -8.91 -11.92 10.64
CA ASP A 223 -9.12 -11.86 12.09
C ASP A 223 -8.72 -10.49 12.67
N VAL A 224 -7.58 -9.96 12.25
CA VAL A 224 -7.11 -8.63 12.67
C VAL A 224 -8.06 -7.54 12.18
N LEU A 225 -8.47 -7.58 10.91
CA LEU A 225 -9.40 -6.60 10.34
C LEU A 225 -10.77 -6.63 11.04
N ALA A 226 -11.29 -7.83 11.38
CA ALA A 226 -12.55 -8.01 12.07
C ALA A 226 -12.57 -7.41 13.49
N ARG A 227 -11.43 -7.40 14.18
CA ARG A 227 -11.32 -6.78 15.51
C ARG A 227 -11.63 -5.29 15.47
N PHE A 228 -11.29 -4.59 14.38
CA PHE A 228 -11.52 -3.16 14.24
C PHE A 228 -12.96 -2.78 13.90
N ASN A 229 -13.85 -3.74 13.66
CA ASN A 229 -15.25 -3.48 13.27
C ASN A 229 -15.37 -2.37 12.19
N PRO A 230 -14.66 -2.49 11.06
CA PRO A 230 -14.58 -1.42 10.08
C PRO A 230 -15.96 -1.05 9.51
N ALA A 231 -16.07 0.15 8.96
CA ALA A 231 -17.26 0.56 8.20
C ALA A 231 -17.22 0.04 6.75
N CYS A 232 -16.02 -0.04 6.17
CA CYS A 232 -15.74 -0.71 4.90
C CYS A 232 -14.23 -0.99 4.77
N ILE A 233 -13.87 -1.85 3.82
CA ILE A 233 -12.49 -2.11 3.42
C ILE A 233 -12.34 -1.85 1.91
N LEU A 234 -11.34 -1.07 1.55
CA LEU A 234 -10.95 -0.78 0.18
C LEU A 234 -9.52 -1.29 -0.08
N GLU A 235 -9.38 -2.26 -0.97
CA GLU A 235 -8.08 -2.75 -1.42
C GLU A 235 -7.64 -2.03 -2.70
N LEU A 236 -6.37 -1.69 -2.77
CA LEU A 236 -5.71 -1.26 -4.00
C LEU A 236 -4.52 -2.17 -4.26
N THR A 237 -4.50 -2.82 -5.42
CA THR A 237 -3.42 -3.77 -5.77
C THR A 237 -3.33 -3.96 -7.28
N ALA A 238 -2.14 -4.27 -7.77
CA ALA A 238 -1.96 -4.70 -9.16
C ALA A 238 -2.37 -6.18 -9.36
N THR A 239 -2.25 -6.97 -8.29
CA THR A 239 -2.28 -8.44 -8.28
C THR A 239 -3.30 -8.92 -7.23
N PRO A 240 -4.60 -8.81 -7.49
CA PRO A 240 -5.61 -9.35 -6.56
C PRO A 240 -5.42 -10.85 -6.38
N ASP A 241 -5.67 -11.36 -5.17
CA ASP A 241 -5.74 -12.81 -4.92
C ASP A 241 -6.93 -13.38 -5.72
N THR A 242 -6.68 -14.45 -6.46
CA THR A 242 -7.67 -15.18 -7.27
C THR A 242 -7.95 -16.58 -6.75
N ASP A 243 -7.18 -17.06 -5.77
CA ASP A 243 -7.08 -18.48 -5.48
C ASP A 243 -7.66 -18.81 -4.11
N LYS A 244 -7.00 -18.37 -3.03
CA LYS A 244 -7.33 -18.82 -1.67
C LYS A 244 -8.42 -17.96 -1.07
N ASN A 245 -8.25 -16.64 -1.15
CA ASN A 245 -9.23 -15.68 -0.66
C ASN A 245 -9.49 -14.67 -1.76
N PRO A 246 -10.30 -14.99 -2.78
CA PRO A 246 -10.48 -14.14 -3.95
C PRO A 246 -10.88 -12.71 -3.59
N SER A 247 -10.28 -11.73 -4.26
CA SER A 247 -10.58 -10.30 -4.04
C SER A 247 -11.85 -9.90 -4.81
N ASN A 248 -12.70 -9.08 -4.20
CA ASN A 248 -13.90 -8.55 -4.87
C ASN A 248 -13.53 -7.37 -5.78
N VAL A 249 -12.92 -7.67 -6.92
CA VAL A 249 -12.43 -6.66 -7.86
C VAL A 249 -13.59 -5.87 -8.47
N LEU A 250 -13.81 -4.66 -8.00
CA LEU A 250 -14.88 -3.77 -8.45
C LEU A 250 -14.56 -3.18 -9.83
N TYR A 251 -13.35 -2.63 -9.97
CA TYR A 251 -12.83 -2.08 -11.23
C TYR A 251 -11.42 -2.60 -11.52
N GLN A 252 -11.11 -2.80 -12.80
CA GLN A 252 -9.79 -3.18 -13.25
C GLN A 252 -9.33 -2.23 -14.37
N VAL A 253 -8.24 -1.51 -14.10
CA VAL A 253 -7.58 -0.69 -15.10
C VAL A 253 -6.82 -1.61 -16.07
N SER A 254 -7.13 -1.48 -17.36
CA SER A 254 -6.47 -2.21 -18.44
C SER A 254 -5.13 -1.58 -18.82
N ALA A 255 -4.26 -2.38 -19.45
CA ALA A 255 -3.02 -1.86 -20.03
C ALA A 255 -3.27 -0.84 -21.15
N ALA A 256 -4.39 -0.95 -21.87
CA ALA A 256 -4.77 -0.02 -22.93
C ALA A 256 -5.08 1.38 -22.37
N GLU A 257 -5.84 1.45 -21.26
CA GLU A 257 -6.13 2.72 -20.57
C GLU A 257 -4.85 3.37 -20.04
N LEU A 258 -3.93 2.60 -19.46
CA LEU A 258 -2.64 3.14 -19.01
C LEU A 258 -1.78 3.63 -20.17
N LYS A 259 -1.81 2.93 -21.31
CA LYS A 259 -1.07 3.35 -22.51
C LYS A 259 -1.62 4.65 -23.08
N ALA A 260 -2.94 4.81 -23.12
CA ALA A 260 -3.60 6.03 -23.61
C ALA A 260 -3.22 7.27 -22.79
N GLU A 261 -2.80 7.06 -21.55
CA GLU A 261 -2.43 8.08 -20.58
C GLU A 261 -0.91 8.18 -20.35
N ASP A 262 -0.10 7.57 -21.22
CA ASP A 262 1.36 7.52 -21.16
C ASP A 262 1.93 7.00 -19.83
N MET A 263 1.16 6.21 -19.09
CA MET A 263 1.53 5.67 -17.78
C MET A 263 2.38 4.41 -17.86
N ILE A 264 2.35 3.71 -19.00
CA ILE A 264 3.19 2.55 -19.26
C ILE A 264 3.89 2.68 -20.61
N LYS A 265 5.19 2.38 -20.64
CA LYS A 265 5.94 2.27 -21.88
C LYS A 265 5.72 0.86 -22.45
N LEU A 266 4.94 0.76 -23.52
CA LEU A 266 4.76 -0.48 -24.28
C LEU A 266 5.63 -0.46 -25.54
N PRO A 267 6.23 -1.59 -25.95
CA PRO A 267 5.99 -2.95 -25.44
C PRO A 267 6.84 -3.34 -24.21
N ILE A 268 6.29 -4.19 -23.34
CA ILE A 268 7.09 -4.96 -22.38
C ILE A 268 7.79 -6.08 -23.16
N LEU A 269 9.12 -6.06 -23.20
CA LEU A 269 9.92 -7.08 -23.87
C LEU A 269 10.28 -8.17 -22.85
N LEU A 270 9.72 -9.37 -23.02
CA LEU A 270 10.07 -10.55 -22.22
C LEU A 270 10.97 -11.47 -23.06
N GLN A 271 12.15 -11.78 -22.54
CA GLN A 271 13.07 -12.75 -23.11
C GLN A 271 13.51 -13.73 -22.03
N ALA A 272 13.45 -15.02 -22.33
CA ALA A 272 13.91 -16.08 -21.45
C ALA A 272 15.10 -16.80 -22.09
N ARG A 273 16.09 -17.16 -21.27
CA ARG A 273 17.23 -18.01 -21.66
C ARG A 273 17.33 -19.16 -20.67
N GLU A 274 17.69 -20.35 -21.15
CA GLU A 274 17.97 -21.50 -20.29
C GLU A 274 19.26 -21.28 -19.48
N ASN A 275 20.28 -20.70 -20.11
CA ASN A 275 21.54 -20.36 -19.47
C ASN A 275 21.46 -18.95 -18.85
N TRP A 276 21.47 -18.88 -17.52
CA TRP A 276 21.39 -17.62 -16.79
C TRP A 276 22.60 -16.69 -17.02
N ARG A 277 23.78 -17.24 -17.36
CA ARG A 277 24.95 -16.40 -17.72
C ARG A 277 24.75 -15.68 -19.05
N GLU A 278 24.12 -16.35 -20.02
CA GLU A 278 23.74 -15.71 -21.28
C GLU A 278 22.65 -14.65 -21.05
N LEU A 279 21.66 -14.94 -20.20
CA LEU A 279 20.66 -13.94 -19.78
C LEU A 279 21.32 -12.70 -19.18
N LEU A 280 22.29 -12.90 -18.28
CA LEU A 280 23.01 -11.81 -17.63
C LEU A 280 23.84 -11.01 -18.64
N SER A 281 24.50 -11.68 -19.58
CA SER A 281 25.24 -11.05 -20.68
C SER A 281 24.33 -10.18 -21.54
N ASP A 282 23.18 -10.71 -21.98
CA ASP A 282 22.18 -9.98 -22.77
C ASP A 282 21.65 -8.76 -22.01
N ALA A 283 21.36 -8.91 -20.72
CA ALA A 283 20.90 -7.82 -19.87
C ALA A 283 21.96 -6.72 -19.73
N ILE A 284 23.24 -7.07 -19.54
CA ILE A 284 24.35 -6.10 -19.43
C ILE A 284 24.54 -5.35 -20.75
N ALA A 285 24.50 -6.07 -21.87
CA ALA A 285 24.55 -5.45 -23.20
C ALA A 285 23.40 -4.46 -23.39
N LYS A 286 22.19 -4.81 -22.93
CA LYS A 286 21.03 -3.91 -22.99
C LYS A 286 21.19 -2.68 -22.11
N LEU A 287 21.71 -2.82 -20.89
CA LEU A 287 21.99 -1.69 -20.00
C LEU A 287 22.98 -0.71 -20.65
N ASN A 288 24.09 -1.21 -21.20
CA ASN A 288 25.09 -0.36 -21.88
C ASN A 288 24.50 0.36 -23.11
N GLN A 289 23.61 -0.30 -23.86
CA GLN A 289 22.88 0.33 -24.97
C GLN A 289 21.99 1.47 -24.46
N LEU A 290 21.21 1.23 -23.39
CA LEU A 290 20.34 2.24 -22.80
C LEU A 290 21.12 3.43 -22.25
N GLU A 291 22.30 3.21 -21.67
CA GLU A 291 23.16 4.30 -21.20
C GLU A 291 23.68 5.16 -22.35
N THR A 292 24.04 4.54 -23.46
CA THR A 292 24.48 5.26 -24.67
C THR A 292 23.34 6.14 -25.21
N GLN A 293 22.12 5.61 -25.23
CA GLN A 293 20.92 6.35 -25.64
C GLN A 293 20.58 7.48 -24.66
N ALA A 294 20.64 7.21 -23.36
CA ALA A 294 20.37 8.19 -22.31
C ALA A 294 21.33 9.38 -22.39
N ARG A 295 22.63 9.15 -22.61
CA ARG A 295 23.62 10.23 -22.80
C ARG A 295 23.37 11.04 -24.07
N ALA A 296 22.95 10.38 -25.15
CA ALA A 296 22.60 11.06 -26.39
C ALA A 296 21.36 11.97 -26.20
N GLU A 297 20.36 11.48 -25.47
CA GLU A 297 19.16 12.25 -25.11
C GLU A 297 19.52 13.45 -24.21
N GLU A 298 20.30 13.23 -23.15
CA GLU A 298 20.77 14.28 -22.25
C GLU A 298 21.52 15.39 -23.01
N THR A 299 22.33 15.01 -24.00
CA THR A 299 23.04 15.98 -24.85
C THR A 299 22.07 16.84 -25.70
N GLN A 300 20.92 16.29 -26.07
CA GLN A 300 19.94 16.94 -26.95
C GLN A 300 18.92 17.78 -26.16
N THR A 301 18.42 17.25 -25.03
CA THR A 301 17.30 17.84 -24.28
C THR A 301 17.74 18.45 -22.95
N GLY A 302 18.91 18.09 -22.44
CA GLY A 302 19.35 18.41 -21.08
C GLY A 302 18.69 17.54 -20.00
N GLU A 303 17.82 16.59 -20.38
CA GLU A 303 17.18 15.68 -19.42
C GLU A 303 18.12 14.55 -19.01
N TYR A 304 18.45 14.47 -17.72
CA TYR A 304 19.29 13.41 -17.19
C TYR A 304 18.49 12.11 -17.03
N ILE A 305 18.90 11.07 -17.75
CA ILE A 305 18.31 9.73 -17.67
C ILE A 305 19.37 8.75 -17.17
N ARG A 306 19.04 7.99 -16.12
CA ARG A 306 19.95 7.01 -15.51
C ARG A 306 19.40 5.59 -15.59
N PRO A 307 19.84 4.77 -16.56
CA PRO A 307 19.53 3.35 -16.58
C PRO A 307 20.17 2.63 -15.39
N VAL A 308 19.39 1.82 -14.67
CA VAL A 308 19.85 0.98 -13.56
C VAL A 308 19.30 -0.42 -13.77
N MET A 309 20.12 -1.45 -13.55
CA MET A 309 19.69 -2.84 -13.65
C MET A 309 19.33 -3.40 -12.29
N LEU A 310 18.09 -3.90 -12.17
CA LEU A 310 17.66 -4.70 -11.03
C LEU A 310 17.79 -6.19 -11.37
N LEU A 311 18.55 -6.92 -10.55
CA LEU A 311 18.80 -8.35 -10.67
C LEU A 311 18.20 -9.07 -9.45
N GLN A 312 17.22 -9.93 -9.72
CA GLN A 312 16.61 -10.76 -8.70
C GLN A 312 17.30 -12.13 -8.63
N ALA A 313 17.99 -12.37 -7.52
CA ALA A 313 18.63 -13.62 -7.17
C ALA A 313 17.67 -14.58 -6.46
N GLN A 314 18.05 -15.86 -6.41
CA GLN A 314 17.33 -16.89 -5.66
C GLN A 314 17.67 -16.82 -4.15
N PRO A 315 16.72 -17.17 -3.27
CA PRO A 315 17.00 -17.31 -1.85
C PRO A 315 17.96 -18.49 -1.62
N ARG A 316 18.82 -18.36 -0.59
CA ARG A 316 19.74 -19.43 -0.22
C ARG A 316 18.96 -20.66 0.24
N CYS A 317 19.20 -21.79 -0.39
CA CYS A 317 18.69 -23.08 0.06
C CYS A 317 19.78 -23.88 0.78
N GLN A 318 19.43 -24.58 1.87
CA GLN A 318 20.38 -25.44 2.60
C GLN A 318 20.60 -26.79 1.91
N THR A 319 19.64 -27.22 1.08
CA THR A 319 19.62 -28.56 0.48
C THR A 319 20.08 -28.60 -0.97
N GLN A 320 20.20 -27.44 -1.63
CA GLN A 320 20.65 -27.34 -3.02
C GLN A 320 21.39 -26.02 -3.26
N GLU A 321 22.34 -26.04 -4.19
CA GLU A 321 22.95 -24.82 -4.69
C GLU A 321 21.90 -23.96 -5.40
N THR A 322 21.94 -22.66 -5.14
CA THR A 322 21.00 -21.66 -5.65
C THR A 322 21.79 -20.47 -6.15
N LEU A 323 21.24 -19.75 -7.13
CA LEU A 323 21.85 -18.51 -7.65
C LEU A 323 21.63 -17.38 -6.65
N THR A 324 22.41 -17.37 -5.56
CA THR A 324 22.31 -16.37 -4.50
C THR A 324 22.87 -15.01 -4.94
N ILE A 325 22.59 -13.96 -4.16
CA ILE A 325 23.16 -12.62 -4.36
C ILE A 325 24.68 -12.69 -4.52
N ASP A 326 25.37 -13.46 -3.68
CA ASP A 326 26.82 -13.54 -3.70
C ASP A 326 27.32 -14.23 -4.98
N VAL A 327 26.65 -15.31 -5.44
CA VAL A 327 27.00 -16.00 -6.71
C VAL A 327 26.85 -15.05 -7.90
N VAL A 328 25.74 -14.31 -7.96
CA VAL A 328 25.51 -13.35 -9.06
C VAL A 328 26.50 -12.18 -8.98
N LYS A 329 26.81 -11.67 -7.77
CA LYS A 329 27.81 -10.62 -7.56
C LYS A 329 29.20 -11.07 -8.02
N ASP A 330 29.63 -12.26 -7.59
CA ASP A 330 30.93 -12.81 -7.95
C ASP A 330 31.04 -13.00 -9.46
N THR A 331 29.96 -13.44 -10.11
CA THR A 331 29.90 -13.58 -11.56
C THR A 331 30.00 -12.21 -12.27
N LEU A 332 29.30 -11.19 -11.77
CA LEU A 332 29.42 -9.82 -12.31
C LEU A 332 30.87 -9.30 -12.22
N ILE A 333 31.57 -9.58 -11.13
CA ILE A 333 32.93 -9.11 -10.90
C ILE A 333 33.94 -9.93 -11.72
N GLN A 334 33.87 -11.26 -11.65
CA GLN A 334 34.88 -12.16 -12.21
C GLN A 334 34.68 -12.41 -13.71
N ASP A 335 33.45 -12.67 -14.15
CA ASP A 335 33.16 -13.05 -15.53
C ASP A 335 32.90 -11.81 -16.40
N PHE A 336 32.20 -10.80 -15.84
CA PHE A 336 31.80 -9.59 -16.57
C PHE A 336 32.65 -8.35 -16.26
N ASN A 337 33.65 -8.45 -15.38
CA ASN A 337 34.57 -7.36 -15.02
C ASN A 337 33.87 -6.07 -14.54
N ILE A 338 32.70 -6.21 -13.90
CA ILE A 338 31.96 -5.08 -13.33
C ILE A 338 32.64 -4.66 -12.01
N PRO A 339 33.04 -3.38 -11.86
CA PRO A 339 33.64 -2.91 -10.62
C PRO A 339 32.70 -3.09 -9.43
N GLU A 340 33.21 -3.57 -8.29
CA GLU A 340 32.41 -3.82 -7.09
C GLU A 340 31.62 -2.58 -6.65
N LYS A 341 32.20 -1.38 -6.76
CA LYS A 341 31.53 -0.10 -6.45
C LYS A 341 30.26 0.17 -7.27
N GLN A 342 30.08 -0.51 -8.41
CA GLN A 342 28.88 -0.38 -9.25
C GLN A 342 27.77 -1.35 -8.86
N ILE A 343 28.02 -2.26 -7.92
CA ILE A 343 27.09 -3.30 -7.51
C ILE A 343 26.64 -3.02 -6.08
N ALA A 344 25.34 -2.83 -5.89
CA ALA A 344 24.74 -2.65 -4.58
C ALA A 344 23.86 -3.85 -4.23
N ARG A 345 23.96 -4.35 -3.00
CA ARG A 345 23.13 -5.43 -2.46
C ARG A 345 22.03 -4.84 -1.57
N HIS A 346 20.78 -5.20 -1.83
CA HIS A 346 19.64 -4.75 -1.05
C HIS A 346 18.65 -5.89 -0.83
N GLY A 347 18.30 -6.18 0.43
CA GLY A 347 17.41 -7.29 0.79
C GLY A 347 17.69 -7.84 2.19
N GLN A 348 17.20 -9.05 2.50
CA GLN A 348 17.40 -9.64 3.82
C GLN A 348 18.90 -9.77 4.16
N GLY A 349 19.36 -8.94 5.10
CA GLY A 349 20.75 -8.88 5.56
C GLY A 349 21.66 -7.87 4.85
N TYR A 350 21.21 -7.25 3.75
CA TYR A 350 22.00 -6.27 2.99
C TYR A 350 21.25 -4.93 2.87
N LYS A 351 21.93 -3.84 3.24
CA LYS A 351 21.37 -2.49 3.36
C LYS A 351 22.22 -1.44 2.63
N GLU A 352 22.88 -1.84 1.55
CA GLU A 352 23.86 -0.97 0.88
C GLU A 352 23.21 0.21 0.13
N LEU A 353 21.89 0.15 -0.09
CA LEU A 353 21.09 1.23 -0.68
C LEU A 353 20.30 2.05 0.35
N ASP A 354 20.33 1.69 1.64
CA ASP A 354 19.58 2.43 2.66
C ASP A 354 20.16 3.86 2.77
N ASN A 355 19.34 4.87 2.52
CA ASN A 355 19.69 6.31 2.47
C ASN A 355 20.57 6.74 1.27
N THR A 356 20.71 5.90 0.23
CA THR A 356 21.41 6.30 -0.99
C THR A 356 20.40 6.51 -2.12
N ASP A 357 20.45 7.69 -2.73
CA ASP A 357 19.63 7.97 -3.91
C ASP A 357 20.36 7.47 -5.16
N ILE A 358 19.95 6.29 -5.63
CA ILE A 358 20.56 5.63 -6.80
C ILE A 358 20.30 6.39 -8.11
N LEU A 359 19.31 7.29 -8.13
CA LEU A 359 18.94 8.07 -9.31
C LEU A 359 19.81 9.32 -9.49
N LYS A 360 20.63 9.68 -8.49
CA LYS A 360 21.52 10.84 -8.61
C LYS A 360 22.64 10.62 -9.63
N PRO A 361 23.11 11.68 -10.30
CA PRO A 361 24.22 11.60 -11.24
C PRO A 361 25.53 11.05 -10.66
N ASP A 362 25.79 11.32 -9.38
CA ASP A 362 27.00 10.94 -8.66
C ASP A 362 26.94 9.52 -8.06
N SER A 363 25.80 8.85 -8.14
CA SER A 363 25.68 7.49 -7.62
C SER A 363 26.63 6.55 -8.39
N PRO A 364 27.46 5.75 -7.72
CA PRO A 364 28.34 4.79 -8.39
C PRO A 364 27.59 3.53 -8.81
N SER A 365 26.45 3.22 -8.18
CA SER A 365 25.71 1.97 -8.35
C SER A 365 24.95 1.93 -9.69
N ARG A 366 25.16 0.86 -10.45
CA ARG A 366 24.48 0.55 -11.73
C ARG A 366 23.69 -0.75 -11.67
N PHE A 367 24.09 -1.66 -10.79
CA PHE A 367 23.48 -2.96 -10.58
C PHE A 367 22.96 -3.04 -9.16
N VAL A 368 21.69 -3.42 -9.01
CA VAL A 368 21.06 -3.69 -7.73
C VAL A 368 20.73 -5.16 -7.64
N LEU A 369 21.30 -5.86 -6.66
CA LEU A 369 21.05 -7.28 -6.41
C LEU A 369 20.09 -7.44 -5.23
N THR A 370 19.05 -8.25 -5.42
CA THR A 370 18.06 -8.51 -4.38
C THR A 370 17.48 -9.93 -4.46
N VAL A 371 16.98 -10.46 -3.34
CA VAL A 371 16.31 -11.78 -3.30
C VAL A 371 14.79 -11.65 -3.48
N SER A 372 14.23 -10.49 -3.16
CA SER A 372 12.82 -10.17 -3.33
C SER A 372 12.70 -9.01 -4.30
N PRO A 373 11.56 -8.80 -5.00
CA PRO A 373 11.37 -7.55 -5.72
C PRO A 373 11.69 -6.39 -4.77
N LEU A 374 12.38 -5.34 -5.26
CA LEU A 374 12.46 -4.10 -4.50
C LEU A 374 11.01 -3.74 -4.19
N LYS A 375 10.63 -3.87 -2.91
CA LYS A 375 9.29 -3.50 -2.47
C LYS A 375 9.22 -2.00 -2.73
N GLU A 376 8.17 -1.59 -3.45
CA GLU A 376 7.97 -0.19 -3.84
C GLU A 376 8.22 0.73 -2.65
N GLY A 377 8.79 1.90 -2.92
CA GLY A 377 8.99 2.92 -1.92
C GLY A 377 9.68 4.14 -2.48
#